data_AF-A0AA88HMB5-F1
#
_entry.id   AF-A0AA88HMB5-F1
#
_cell.length_a   1.000
_cell.length_b   1.000
_cell.length_c   1.000
_cell.angle_alpha   90.00
_cell.angle_beta   90.00
_cell.angle_gamma   90.00
#
_symmetry.space_group_name_H-M   'P 1'
#
loop_
_entity.id
_entity.type
_entity.pdbx_description
1 polymer ?
#
loop_
_entity_poly.entity_id
_entity_poly.type
_entity_poly.pdbx_seq_one_letter_code
_entity_poly.pdbx_strand_id
1 'polypeptide(L)'
;MNQARWMAKADKKALQDVCLFIVMLYVNPWLECTVTTEAPNQDLRFLKMLKESDEVDAIISKVSISKFSHHLWYLFEETVILSLFDDEVDSQTKKKMIANFNWDRISDFSKPCDPSEEKLNGKLFGN
;
A
#
# COMPACT_ATOMS: atom_id res chain seq x y z
N MET A 1 -32.30 0.67 -31.47
CA MET A 1 -33.21 1.55 -30.71
C MET A 1 -33.23 1.09 -29.26
N ASN A 2 -32.90 2.01 -28.35
CA ASN A 2 -33.03 2.00 -26.88
C ASN A 2 -32.31 0.92 -26.06
N GLN A 3 -31.20 1.31 -25.41
CA GLN A 3 -31.04 1.12 -23.96
C GLN A 3 -30.31 2.34 -23.34
N ALA A 4 -31.00 3.47 -23.25
CA ALA A 4 -30.71 4.44 -22.20
C ALA A 4 -31.40 3.93 -20.93
N ARG A 5 -30.75 2.97 -20.25
CA ARG A 5 -31.18 2.52 -18.92
C ARG A 5 -30.89 3.66 -17.96
N TRP A 6 -31.88 4.50 -17.69
CA TRP A 6 -31.82 5.54 -16.67
C TRP A 6 -31.26 4.95 -15.38
N MET A 7 -30.22 5.57 -14.80
CA MET A 7 -29.64 5.10 -13.54
C MET A 7 -30.74 5.09 -12.47
N ALA A 8 -30.89 3.96 -11.78
CA ALA A 8 -31.82 3.90 -10.66
C ALA A 8 -31.37 4.92 -9.60
N LYS A 9 -32.31 5.46 -8.82
CA LYS A 9 -31.99 6.41 -7.73
C LYS A 9 -30.92 5.85 -6.77
N ALA A 10 -30.93 4.54 -6.55
CA ALA A 10 -29.92 3.83 -5.77
C ALA A 10 -28.53 3.88 -6.43
N ASP A 11 -28.43 3.63 -7.73
CA ASP A 11 -27.16 3.70 -8.48
C ASP A 11 -26.56 5.10 -8.42
N LYS A 12 -27.40 6.14 -8.55
CA LYS A 12 -26.96 7.54 -8.43
C LYS A 12 -26.40 7.84 -7.03
N LYS A 13 -27.04 7.33 -5.99
CA LYS A 13 -26.56 7.49 -4.61
C LYS A 13 -25.24 6.74 -4.40
N ALA A 14 -25.16 5.48 -4.81
CA ALA A 14 -23.92 4.70 -4.69
C ALA A 14 -22.74 5.37 -5.43
N LEU A 15 -22.99 5.92 -6.63
CA LEU A 15 -21.99 6.70 -7.35
C LEU A 15 -21.56 7.95 -6.56
N GLN A 16 -22.51 8.68 -6.00
CA GLN A 16 -22.21 9.85 -5.18
C GLN A 16 -21.36 9.47 -3.96
N ASP A 17 -21.71 8.39 -3.26
CA ASP A 17 -21.00 7.92 -2.08
C ASP A 17 -19.55 7.50 -2.42
N VAL A 18 -19.35 6.83 -3.57
CA VAL A 18 -18.01 6.49 -4.08
C VAL A 18 -17.21 7.74 -4.49
N CYS A 19 -17.83 8.70 -5.17
CA CYS A 19 -17.15 9.94 -5.54
C CYS A 19 -16.70 10.73 -4.30
N LEU A 20 -17.56 10.82 -3.29
CA LEU A 20 -17.24 11.46 -2.01
C LEU A 20 -16.11 10.72 -1.29
N PHE A 21 -16.16 9.40 -1.22
CA PHE A 21 -15.08 8.58 -0.68
C PHE A 21 -13.75 8.87 -1.39
N ILE A 22 -13.73 8.87 -2.72
CA ILE A 22 -12.51 9.11 -3.49
C ILE A 22 -11.93 10.49 -3.15
N VAL A 23 -12.75 11.54 -3.26
CA VAL A 23 -12.29 12.92 -3.08
C VAL A 23 -11.86 13.21 -1.65
N MET A 24 -12.60 12.71 -0.66
CA MET A 24 -12.35 13.05 0.76
C MET A 24 -11.29 12.16 1.41
N LEU A 25 -11.20 10.89 1.01
CA LEU A 25 -10.39 9.90 1.72
C LEU A 25 -9.28 9.31 0.86
N TYR A 26 -9.49 9.11 -0.45
CA TYR A 26 -8.54 8.34 -1.25
C TYR A 26 -7.52 9.17 -2.03
N VAL A 27 -7.89 10.37 -2.48
CA VAL A 27 -7.00 11.21 -3.33
C VAL A 27 -5.68 11.54 -2.64
N ASN A 28 -5.69 11.93 -1.36
CA ASN A 28 -4.46 12.30 -0.66
C ASN A 28 -3.49 11.12 -0.51
N PRO A 29 -3.88 9.97 0.09
CA PRO A 29 -3.00 8.79 0.17
C PRO A 29 -2.51 8.31 -1.20
N TRP A 30 -3.36 8.40 -2.23
CA TRP A 30 -2.99 8.01 -3.59
C TRP A 30 -1.89 8.89 -4.18
N LEU A 31 -1.93 10.21 -3.93
CA LEU A 31 -0.95 11.15 -4.45
C LEU A 31 0.33 11.20 -3.62
N GLU A 32 0.27 10.89 -2.33
CA GLU A 32 1.44 10.88 -1.45
C GLU A 32 2.33 9.65 -1.66
N CYS A 33 1.79 8.54 -2.18
CA CYS A 33 2.55 7.31 -2.45
C CYS A 33 3.43 7.41 -3.72
N THR A 34 4.37 8.36 -3.74
CA THR A 34 5.31 8.55 -4.86
C THR A 34 6.63 7.79 -4.66
N VAL A 35 6.94 7.41 -3.41
CA VAL A 35 8.19 6.75 -3.04
C VAL A 35 7.90 5.41 -2.36
N THR A 36 8.60 4.36 -2.79
CA THR A 36 8.41 2.99 -2.28
C THR A 36 8.72 2.87 -0.77
N THR A 37 9.60 3.71 -0.22
CA THR A 37 9.95 3.70 1.21
C THR A 37 8.81 4.18 2.11
N GLU A 38 7.95 5.06 1.58
CA GLU A 38 6.82 5.65 2.29
C GLU A 38 5.55 4.79 2.19
N ALA A 39 5.45 3.95 1.15
CA ALA A 39 4.28 3.14 0.86
C ALA A 39 3.76 2.33 2.07
N PRO A 40 4.60 1.61 2.85
CA PRO A 40 4.12 0.83 3.99
C PRO A 40 3.48 1.69 5.08
N ASN A 41 4.09 2.83 5.42
CA ASN A 41 3.57 3.75 6.43
C ASN A 41 2.29 4.45 5.93
N GLN A 42 2.27 4.87 4.66
CA GLN A 42 1.12 5.53 4.05
C GLN A 42 -0.11 4.61 3.99
N ASP A 43 0.06 3.34 3.62
CA ASP A 43 -1.04 2.37 3.62
C ASP A 43 -1.61 2.15 5.04
N LEU A 44 -0.75 2.07 6.05
CA LEU A 44 -1.18 1.93 7.45
C LEU A 44 -1.88 3.20 7.97
N ARG A 45 -1.38 4.38 7.62
CA ARG A 45 -2.02 5.68 7.92
C ARG A 45 -3.39 5.77 7.26
N PHE A 46 -3.50 5.34 6.01
CA PHE A 46 -4.76 5.29 5.28
C PHE A 46 -5.78 4.37 5.95
N LEU A 47 -5.39 3.16 6.35
CA LEU A 47 -6.28 2.24 7.06
C LEU A 47 -6.73 2.79 8.41
N LYS A 48 -5.86 3.51 9.13
CA LYS A 48 -6.21 4.20 10.37
C LYS A 48 -7.26 5.28 10.11
N MET A 49 -7.06 6.11 9.10
CA MET A 49 -8.03 7.15 8.72
C MET A 49 -9.37 6.54 8.29
N LEU A 50 -9.37 5.43 7.54
CA LEU A 50 -10.60 4.69 7.23
C LEU A 50 -11.30 4.21 8.50
N LYS A 51 -10.54 3.74 9.50
CA LYS A 51 -11.11 3.30 10.77
C LYS A 51 -11.69 4.45 11.59
N GLU A 52 -11.10 5.64 11.53
CA GLU A 52 -11.64 6.86 12.15
C GLU A 52 -12.91 7.33 11.43
N SER A 53 -13.02 7.11 10.10
CA SER A 53 -14.24 7.43 9.33
C SER A 53 -15.46 6.53 9.63
N ASP A 54 -15.30 5.48 10.45
CA ASP A 54 -16.39 4.61 10.95
C ASP A 54 -17.45 5.42 11.72
N GLU A 55 -17.08 6.56 12.31
CA GLU A 55 -18.01 7.49 12.98
C GLU A 55 -18.97 8.20 12.01
N VAL A 56 -18.57 8.39 10.75
CA VAL A 56 -19.34 9.10 9.72
C VAL A 56 -20.12 8.12 8.86
N ASP A 57 -19.46 7.07 8.36
CA ASP A 57 -20.09 6.01 7.58
C ASP A 57 -19.43 4.66 7.86
N ALA A 58 -19.98 3.95 8.83
CA ALA A 58 -19.50 2.64 9.24
C ALA A 58 -19.56 1.57 8.13
N ILE A 59 -20.47 1.72 7.16
CA ILE A 59 -20.60 0.75 6.06
C ILE A 59 -19.44 0.97 5.08
N ILE A 60 -19.24 2.21 4.64
CA ILE A 60 -18.14 2.56 3.72
C ILE A 60 -16.80 2.27 4.37
N SER A 61 -16.60 2.62 5.64
CA SER A 61 -15.38 2.33 6.39
C SER A 61 -15.05 0.83 6.39
N LYS A 62 -16.00 -0.02 6.83
CA LYS A 62 -15.78 -1.48 6.92
C LYS A 62 -15.53 -2.12 5.56
N VAL A 63 -16.30 -1.75 4.55
CA VAL A 63 -16.13 -2.26 3.18
C VAL A 63 -14.78 -1.83 2.61
N SER A 64 -14.40 -0.57 2.82
CA SER A 64 -13.12 -0.03 2.34
C SER A 64 -11.94 -0.69 3.03
N ILE A 65 -11.93 -0.79 4.37
CA ILE A 65 -10.88 -1.49 5.12
C ILE A 65 -10.75 -2.93 4.61
N SER A 66 -11.87 -3.66 4.48
CA SER A 66 -11.83 -5.02 3.94
C SER A 66 -11.21 -5.07 2.55
N LYS A 67 -11.52 -4.10 1.68
CA LYS A 67 -10.97 -4.06 0.32
C LYS A 67 -9.47 -3.74 0.33
N PHE A 68 -9.06 -2.72 1.08
CA PHE A 68 -7.67 -2.26 1.14
C PHE A 68 -6.75 -3.19 1.92
N SER A 69 -7.26 -3.96 2.89
CA SER A 69 -6.48 -5.03 3.52
C SER A 69 -6.01 -6.10 2.53
N HIS A 70 -6.77 -6.36 1.46
CA HIS A 70 -6.31 -7.26 0.39
C HIS A 70 -5.23 -6.64 -0.50
N HIS A 71 -5.12 -5.30 -0.53
CA HIS A 71 -4.07 -4.59 -1.26
C HIS A 71 -2.73 -4.56 -0.50
N LEU A 72 -2.72 -4.92 0.79
CA LEU A 72 -1.52 -5.08 1.62
C LEU A 72 -0.77 -6.40 1.38
N TRP A 73 -1.03 -7.11 0.29
CA TRP A 73 -0.37 -8.39 0.00
C TRP A 73 1.16 -8.27 -0.07
N TYR A 74 1.66 -7.08 -0.38
CA TYR A 74 3.08 -6.76 -0.43
C TYR A 74 3.65 -6.37 0.94
N LEU A 75 2.80 -6.08 1.94
CA LEU A 75 3.22 -5.61 3.25
C LEU A 75 3.62 -6.79 4.15
N PHE A 76 4.81 -7.32 3.92
CA PHE A 76 5.46 -8.34 4.74
C PHE A 76 6.72 -7.79 5.43
N GLU A 77 7.28 -8.52 6.40
CA GLU A 77 8.35 -8.04 7.30
C GLU A 77 9.48 -7.31 6.55
N GLU A 78 9.94 -7.89 5.44
CA GLU A 78 11.04 -7.38 4.62
C GLU A 78 10.70 -6.06 3.91
N THR A 79 9.44 -5.85 3.51
CA THR A 79 9.00 -4.58 2.92
C THR A 79 8.75 -3.50 3.96
N VAL A 80 8.37 -3.88 5.18
CA VAL A 80 8.18 -2.95 6.30
C VAL A 80 9.50 -2.28 6.69
N ILE A 81 10.65 -2.94 6.46
CA ILE A 81 11.98 -2.34 6.65
C ILE A 81 12.18 -1.11 5.75
N LEU A 82 11.55 -1.03 4.58
CA LEU A 82 11.71 0.12 3.69
C LEU A 82 11.25 1.42 4.37
N SER A 83 10.30 1.34 5.30
CA SER A 83 9.87 2.49 6.10
C SER A 83 10.84 2.92 7.20
N LEU A 84 11.98 2.25 7.37
CA LEU A 84 13.09 2.82 8.14
C LEU A 84 13.69 4.06 7.46
N PHE A 85 13.56 4.14 6.13
CA PHE A 85 14.00 5.29 5.33
C PHE A 85 12.89 6.34 5.13
N ASP A 86 11.69 6.09 5.64
CA ASP A 86 10.62 7.07 5.64
C ASP A 86 10.86 8.10 6.75
N ASP A 87 11.05 9.37 6.40
CA ASP A 87 11.27 10.47 7.34
C ASP A 87 10.03 10.77 8.20
N GLU A 88 8.85 10.38 7.74
CA GLU A 88 7.57 10.51 8.44
C GLU A 88 7.38 9.47 9.56
N VAL A 89 8.23 8.45 9.62
CA VAL A 89 8.24 7.48 10.73
C VAL A 89 9.19 7.96 11.82
N ASP A 90 8.67 8.11 13.04
CA ASP A 90 9.46 8.61 14.14
C ASP A 90 10.56 7.62 14.59
N SER A 91 11.63 8.15 15.18
CA SER A 91 12.78 7.36 15.63
C SER A 91 12.43 6.28 16.66
N GLN A 92 11.40 6.45 17.50
CA GLN A 92 10.99 5.43 18.45
C GLN A 92 10.28 4.27 17.75
N THR A 93 9.42 4.57 16.79
CA THR A 93 8.77 3.56 15.96
C THR A 93 9.80 2.76 15.15
N LYS A 94 10.77 3.43 14.52
CA LYS A 94 11.89 2.76 13.82
C LYS A 94 12.64 1.79 14.73
N LYS A 95 12.96 2.19 15.97
CA LYS A 95 13.60 1.31 16.96
C LYS A 95 12.74 0.10 17.32
N LYS A 96 11.43 0.28 17.49
CA LYS A 96 10.49 -0.83 17.77
C LYS A 96 10.40 -1.79 16.59
N MET A 97 10.39 -1.29 15.36
CA MET A 97 10.39 -2.13 14.16
C MET A 97 11.62 -3.02 14.13
N ILE A 98 12.81 -2.46 14.34
CA ILE A 98 14.08 -3.21 14.39
C ILE A 98 14.09 -4.24 15.53
N ALA A 99 13.59 -3.86 16.71
CA ALA A 99 13.56 -4.76 17.88
C ALA A 99 12.62 -5.96 17.69
N ASN A 100 11.52 -5.77 16.97
CA ASN A 100 10.55 -6.83 16.66
C ASN A 100 10.88 -7.59 15.37
N PHE A 101 11.94 -7.21 14.66
CA PHE A 101 12.28 -7.79 13.38
C PHE A 101 12.86 -9.20 13.54
N ASN A 102 12.33 -10.17 12.80
CA ASN A 102 12.81 -11.54 12.84
C ASN A 102 13.99 -11.75 11.87
N TRP A 103 15.20 -11.55 12.40
CA TRP A 103 16.45 -11.68 11.65
C TRP A 103 16.68 -13.06 11.05
N ASP A 104 16.15 -14.11 11.66
CA ASP A 104 16.39 -15.49 11.22
C ASP A 104 15.73 -15.77 9.85
N ARG A 105 14.62 -15.09 9.53
CA ARG A 105 13.87 -15.28 8.26
C ARG A 105 14.56 -14.67 7.04
N ILE A 106 15.36 -13.61 7.23
CA ILE A 106 16.13 -13.00 6.15
C ILE A 106 17.27 -13.91 5.68
N SER A 107 17.83 -14.73 6.57
CA SER A 107 18.98 -15.59 6.26
C SER A 107 18.72 -16.58 5.10
N ASP A 108 17.45 -16.94 4.86
CA ASP A 108 17.04 -17.78 3.74
C ASP A 108 17.09 -17.07 2.38
N PHE A 109 16.93 -15.75 2.35
CA PHE A 109 17.07 -14.91 1.13
C PHE A 109 18.50 -14.42 0.93
N SER A 110 19.29 -14.35 2.01
CA SER A 110 20.71 -13.97 2.00
C SER A 110 21.65 -15.01 1.40
N LYS A 111 21.14 -16.06 0.74
CA LYS A 111 22.00 -16.84 -0.16
C LYS A 111 22.61 -15.85 -1.14
N PRO A 112 23.95 -15.70 -1.16
CA PRO A 112 24.59 -14.71 -2.01
C PRO A 112 24.07 -14.88 -3.44
N CYS A 113 23.65 -13.79 -4.08
CA CYS A 113 23.63 -13.78 -5.54
C CYS A 113 25.05 -14.17 -5.95
N ASP A 114 25.21 -15.37 -6.48
CA ASP A 114 26.50 -15.85 -6.92
C ASP A 114 26.95 -14.89 -8.04
N PRO A 115 28.02 -14.09 -7.84
CA PRO A 115 28.48 -13.14 -8.85
C PRO A 115 28.93 -13.84 -10.14
N SER A 116 28.97 -15.18 -10.16
CA SER A 116 29.26 -15.98 -11.34
C SER A 116 28.21 -15.87 -12.46
N GLU A 117 26.98 -15.43 -12.16
CA GLU A 117 25.91 -15.21 -13.17
C GLU A 117 26.07 -13.87 -13.93
N GLU A 118 26.94 -12.95 -13.47
CA GLU A 118 27.17 -11.65 -14.14
C GLU A 118 28.02 -11.77 -15.43
N LYS A 119 28.50 -12.98 -15.76
CA LYS A 119 29.31 -13.25 -16.97
C LYS A 119 28.51 -13.44 -18.27
N LEU A 120 27.22 -13.10 -18.32
CA LEU A 120 26.43 -13.18 -19.56
C LEU A 120 26.29 -11.88 -20.35
N ASN A 121 26.84 -10.75 -19.91
CA ASN A 121 26.75 -9.47 -20.64
C ASN A 121 28.04 -9.02 -21.37
N GLY A 122 28.98 -9.94 -21.62
CA GLY A 122 30.15 -9.67 -22.47
C GLY A 122 29.91 -9.86 -23.99
N LYS A 123 28.71 -10.31 -24.40
CA LYS A 123 28.39 -10.63 -25.81
C LYS A 123 27.42 -9.68 -26.50
N LEU A 124 26.89 -8.67 -25.82
CA LEU A 124 25.90 -7.75 -26.39
C LEU A 124 26.49 -6.47 -27.00
N PHE A 125 27.79 -6.22 -26.81
CA PHE A 125 28.50 -5.09 -27.42
C PHE A 125 29.82 -5.52 -28.08
N GLY A 126 29.75 -6.59 -28.88
CA GLY A 126 30.86 -7.06 -29.71
C GLY A 126 30.52 -6.93 -31.19
N ASN A 127 31.25 -6.00 -31.84
CA ASN A 127 31.27 -5.57 -33.26
C ASN A 127 30.30 -4.45 -33.64
#